data_AF-W6MA23-F1
#
_entry.id   AF-W6MA23-F1
#
_cell.length_a   1.000
_cell.length_b   1.000
_cell.length_c   1.000
_cell.angle_alpha   90.00
_cell.angle_beta   90.00
_cell.angle_gamma   90.00
#
_symmetry.space_group_name_H-M   'P 1'
#
loop_
_entity.id
_entity.type
_entity.pdbx_description
1 polymer ?
#
loop_
_entity_poly.entity_id
_entity_poly.type
_entity_poly.pdbx_seq_one_letter_code
_entity_poly.pdbx_strand_id
1 'polypeptide(L)'
;MDDWVSEQVLRALEPAALEISLQAADEIALERQGLHQQWQHRLERAHYQVERAARQYHAVEPEYRLVARTLERQWEEALATEGHLQADYTRFQAEQPATLTVEEEQAIRRLATAIPAFWQAPTTTAADRQAIVRQLLERVVITVRGESEQVEAQIHWLGGYATQATLIRPVARLDQLSYYPQLVARVIALHADGEGPSAIARQLNAEGWHPAKRCETFNAAMVGDLETRLGLRTSAPITFSHRRSDEWTLAELAHRLDIPQPTLFAWLQRGQLQGRQVPYGTRYFWLIQANEHALEQLQAKRTAAQTRRQDLP
;
A
#
# COMPACT_ATOMS: atom_id res chain seq x y z
N MET A 1 7.06 -5.00 -2.03
CA MET A 1 5.94 -4.42 -1.25
C MET A 1 5.14 -5.53 -0.60
N ASP A 2 4.60 -6.45 -1.39
CA ASP A 2 3.93 -7.67 -0.89
C ASP A 2 4.82 -8.44 0.08
N ASP A 3 6.12 -8.54 -0.22
CA ASP A 3 7.10 -9.17 0.68
C ASP A 3 7.21 -8.47 2.04
N TRP A 4 7.20 -7.13 2.06
CA TRP A 4 7.26 -6.37 3.30
C TRP A 4 5.99 -6.56 4.14
N VAL A 5 4.81 -6.49 3.52
CA VAL A 5 3.55 -6.76 4.24
C VAL A 5 3.54 -8.19 4.78
N SER A 6 3.99 -9.16 3.99
CA SER A 6 4.10 -10.56 4.40
C SER A 6 5.04 -10.73 5.60
N GLU A 7 6.21 -10.09 5.55
CA GLU A 7 7.18 -10.11 6.65
C GLU A 7 6.59 -9.51 7.93
N GLN A 8 5.92 -8.36 7.86
CA GLN A 8 5.28 -7.76 9.03
C GLN A 8 4.18 -8.66 9.61
N VAL A 9 3.35 -9.26 8.76
CA VAL A 9 2.30 -10.19 9.19
C VAL A 9 2.88 -11.41 9.88
N LEU A 10 3.91 -12.03 9.31
CA LEU A 10 4.56 -13.18 9.92
C LEU A 10 5.24 -12.82 11.24
N ARG A 11 5.87 -11.65 11.32
CA ARG A 11 6.47 -11.15 12.55
C ARG A 11 5.44 -10.91 13.66
N ALA A 12 4.27 -10.38 13.32
CA ALA A 12 3.19 -10.20 14.28
C ALA A 12 2.60 -11.53 14.79
N LEU A 13 2.73 -12.60 14.01
CA LEU A 13 2.32 -13.95 14.38
C LEU A 13 3.43 -14.75 15.09
N GLU A 14 4.62 -14.19 15.30
CA GLU A 14 5.67 -14.88 16.03
C GLU A 14 5.19 -15.21 17.47
N PRO A 15 5.51 -16.41 18.00
CA PRO A 15 5.05 -16.82 19.32
C PRO A 15 5.37 -15.80 20.43
N ALA A 16 6.53 -15.15 20.37
CA ALA A 16 6.90 -14.13 21.34
C ALA A 16 6.01 -12.88 21.29
N ALA A 17 5.62 -12.43 20.08
CA ALA A 17 4.69 -11.31 19.92
C ALA A 17 3.26 -11.70 20.35
N LEU A 18 2.87 -12.95 20.09
CA LEU A 18 1.59 -13.49 20.50
C LEU A 18 1.47 -13.56 22.04
N GLU A 19 2.47 -14.08 22.75
CA GLU A 19 2.39 -14.21 24.22
C GLU A 19 2.26 -12.84 24.91
N ILE A 20 2.91 -11.79 24.39
CA ILE A 20 2.71 -10.42 24.89
C ILE A 20 1.25 -9.97 24.71
N SER A 21 0.67 -10.30 23.56
CA SER A 21 -0.73 -9.94 23.25
C SER A 21 -1.72 -10.71 24.13
N LEU A 22 -1.46 -11.99 24.40
CA LEU A 22 -2.27 -12.82 25.31
C LEU A 22 -2.17 -12.34 26.75
N GLN A 23 -0.96 -12.00 27.22
CA GLN A 23 -0.78 -11.44 28.56
C GLN A 23 -1.55 -10.12 28.73
N ALA A 24 -1.50 -9.23 27.74
CA ALA A 24 -2.29 -8.00 27.78
C ALA A 24 -3.80 -8.29 27.81
N ALA A 25 -4.26 -9.33 27.10
CA ALA A 25 -5.66 -9.75 27.16
C ALA A 25 -6.05 -10.29 28.54
N ASP A 26 -5.17 -11.04 29.21
CA ASP A 26 -5.37 -11.54 30.57
C ASP A 26 -5.46 -10.39 31.58
N GLU A 27 -4.57 -9.40 31.47
CA GLU A 27 -4.58 -8.20 32.33
C GLU A 27 -5.90 -7.43 32.18
N ILE A 28 -6.37 -7.22 30.95
CA ILE A 28 -7.66 -6.60 30.67
C ILE A 28 -8.81 -7.44 31.25
N ALA A 29 -8.74 -8.77 31.16
CA ALA A 29 -9.76 -9.66 31.72
C ALA A 29 -9.83 -9.56 33.26
N LEU A 30 -8.67 -9.48 33.92
CA LEU A 30 -8.56 -9.25 35.37
C LEU A 30 -9.16 -7.91 35.79
N GLU A 31 -8.84 -6.82 35.09
CA GLU A 31 -9.42 -5.50 35.36
C GLU A 31 -10.94 -5.52 35.23
N ARG A 32 -11.46 -6.19 34.19
CA ARG A 32 -12.90 -6.36 33.98
C ARG A 32 -13.57 -7.15 35.09
N GLN A 33 -12.92 -8.19 35.60
CA GLN A 33 -13.44 -8.95 36.74
C GLN A 33 -13.61 -8.04 37.97
N GLY A 34 -12.67 -7.12 38.21
CA GLY A 34 -12.80 -6.10 39.26
C GLY A 34 -14.02 -5.19 39.06
N LEU A 35 -14.30 -4.77 37.83
CA LEU A 35 -15.49 -3.98 37.50
C LEU A 35 -16.78 -4.78 37.73
N HIS A 36 -16.82 -6.06 37.35
CA HIS A 36 -17.98 -6.93 37.62
C HIS A 36 -18.28 -7.05 39.12
N GLN A 37 -17.26 -7.22 39.95
CA GLN A 37 -17.43 -7.25 41.41
C GLN A 37 -18.00 -5.92 41.95
N GLN A 38 -17.54 -4.79 41.42
CA GLN A 38 -18.09 -3.48 41.80
C GLN A 38 -19.56 -3.34 41.42
N TRP A 39 -19.97 -3.82 40.25
CA TRP A 39 -21.37 -3.87 39.84
C TRP A 39 -22.21 -4.76 40.76
N GLN A 40 -21.73 -5.96 41.09
CA GLN A 40 -22.39 -6.87 42.02
C GLN A 40 -22.63 -6.21 43.38
N HIS A 41 -21.60 -5.58 43.97
CA HIS A 41 -21.76 -4.86 45.24
C HIS A 41 -22.73 -3.67 45.15
N ARG A 42 -22.89 -3.03 43.98
CA ARG A 42 -23.89 -1.96 43.79
C ARG A 42 -25.31 -2.54 43.75
N LEU A 43 -25.51 -3.65 43.05
CA LEU A 43 -26.79 -4.35 42.98
C LEU A 43 -27.19 -4.89 44.36
N GLU A 44 -26.29 -5.54 45.08
CA GLU A 44 -26.54 -6.03 46.44
C GLU A 44 -26.97 -4.91 47.40
N ARG A 45 -26.31 -3.75 47.32
CA ARG A 45 -26.68 -2.57 48.12
C ARG A 45 -28.06 -2.04 47.75
N ALA A 46 -28.41 -1.98 46.46
CA ALA A 46 -29.71 -1.54 46.01
C ALA A 46 -30.82 -2.51 46.47
N HIS A 47 -30.58 -3.81 46.30
CA HIS A 47 -31.45 -4.87 46.77
C HIS A 47 -31.70 -4.78 48.28
N TYR A 48 -30.64 -4.57 49.06
CA TYR A 48 -30.76 -4.36 50.50
C TYR A 48 -31.61 -3.14 50.86
N GLN A 49 -31.51 -2.02 50.12
CA GLN A 49 -32.35 -0.85 50.36
C GLN A 49 -33.82 -1.12 50.04
N VAL A 50 -34.12 -1.86 48.97
CA VAL A 50 -35.48 -2.32 48.64
C VAL A 50 -36.05 -3.16 49.79
N GLU A 51 -35.31 -4.18 50.23
CA GLU A 51 -35.71 -5.05 51.35
C GLU A 51 -35.90 -4.29 52.67
N ARG A 52 -35.10 -3.24 52.90
CA ARG A 52 -35.24 -2.38 54.07
C ARG A 52 -36.49 -1.51 53.97
N ALA A 53 -36.72 -0.85 52.84
CA ALA A 53 -37.89 0.00 52.61
C ALA A 53 -39.19 -0.80 52.67
N ALA A 54 -39.21 -2.00 52.08
CA ALA A 54 -40.34 -2.93 52.13
C ALA A 54 -40.70 -3.30 53.58
N ARG A 55 -39.70 -3.69 54.39
CA ARG A 55 -39.92 -4.01 55.82
C ARG A 55 -40.46 -2.83 56.62
N GLN A 56 -39.98 -1.61 56.35
CA GLN A 56 -40.49 -0.40 57.00
C GLN A 56 -41.95 -0.13 56.62
N TYR A 57 -42.29 -0.25 55.33
CA TYR A 57 -43.65 -0.08 54.85
C TYR A 57 -44.61 -1.12 55.46
N HIS A 58 -44.23 -2.39 55.49
CA HIS A 58 -45.06 -3.46 56.07
C HIS A 58 -45.26 -3.37 57.59
N ALA A 59 -44.41 -2.64 58.30
CA ALA A 59 -44.52 -2.46 59.75
C ALA A 59 -45.42 -1.28 60.16
N VAL A 60 -45.88 -0.44 59.22
CA VAL A 60 -46.71 0.73 59.55
C VAL A 60 -48.17 0.37 59.79
N GLU A 61 -48.76 0.94 60.84
CA GLU A 61 -50.18 0.78 61.14
C GLU A 61 -51.06 1.62 60.18
N PRO A 62 -52.26 1.14 59.81
CA PRO A 62 -53.14 1.79 58.82
C PRO A 62 -53.60 3.21 59.19
N GLU A 63 -53.55 3.54 60.48
CA GLU A 63 -53.99 4.83 61.04
C GLU A 63 -53.01 5.96 60.68
N TYR A 64 -51.73 5.64 60.47
CA TYR A 64 -50.69 6.61 60.09
C TYR A 64 -50.56 6.79 58.57
N ARG A 65 -51.66 7.13 57.91
CA ARG A 65 -51.77 7.20 56.44
C ARG A 65 -50.69 8.05 55.75
N LEU A 66 -50.28 9.17 56.35
CA LEU A 66 -49.25 10.04 55.77
C LEU A 66 -47.85 9.38 55.81
N VAL A 67 -47.57 8.61 56.87
CA VAL A 67 -46.32 7.85 56.99
C VAL A 67 -46.32 6.68 56.00
N ALA A 68 -47.44 5.96 55.89
CA ALA A 68 -47.60 4.87 54.93
C ALA A 68 -47.30 5.32 53.49
N ARG A 69 -47.88 6.43 53.04
CA ARG A 69 -47.63 7.01 51.70
C ARG A 69 -46.17 7.42 51.49
N THR A 70 -45.51 7.90 52.53
CA THR A 70 -44.10 8.31 52.43
C THR A 70 -43.19 7.10 52.30
N LEU A 71 -43.45 6.04 53.07
CA LEU A 71 -42.69 4.78 53.00
C LEU A 71 -42.97 4.01 51.70
N GLU A 72 -44.21 4.05 51.20
CA GLU A 72 -44.57 3.51 49.88
C GLU A 72 -43.75 4.20 48.79
N ARG A 73 -43.72 5.54 48.79
CA ARG A 73 -42.90 6.30 47.83
C ARG A 73 -41.42 5.97 47.93
N GLN A 74 -40.88 5.83 49.14
CA GLN A 74 -39.48 5.44 49.34
C GLN A 74 -39.19 4.02 48.84
N TRP A 75 -40.15 3.10 48.98
CA TRP A 75 -40.03 1.75 48.45
C TRP A 75 -40.10 1.73 46.93
N GLU A 76 -41.03 2.48 46.33
CA GLU A 76 -41.10 2.68 44.87
C GLU A 76 -39.81 3.30 44.30
N GLU A 77 -39.26 4.33 44.96
CA GLU A 77 -37.99 4.95 44.61
C GLU A 77 -36.82 3.94 44.68
N ALA A 78 -36.79 3.09 45.71
CA ALA A 78 -35.78 2.04 45.85
C ALA A 78 -35.91 0.98 44.75
N LEU A 79 -37.12 0.51 44.45
CA LEU A 79 -37.40 -0.46 43.37
C LEU A 79 -37.00 0.10 41.99
N ALA A 80 -37.33 1.36 41.73
CA ALA A 80 -36.93 2.03 40.48
C ALA A 80 -35.40 2.13 40.37
N THR A 81 -34.71 2.42 41.47
CA THR A 81 -33.24 2.49 41.52
C THR A 81 -32.59 1.13 41.25
N GLU A 82 -33.09 0.05 41.88
CA GLU A 82 -32.62 -1.32 41.62
C GLU A 82 -32.86 -1.72 40.15
N GLY A 83 -34.05 -1.44 39.61
CA GLY A 83 -34.39 -1.71 38.21
C GLY A 83 -33.47 -0.98 37.22
N HIS A 84 -33.17 0.30 37.46
CA HIS A 84 -32.23 1.05 36.64
C HIS A 84 -30.81 0.48 36.71
N LEU A 85 -30.31 0.16 37.92
CA LEU A 85 -28.99 -0.43 38.08
C LEU A 85 -28.87 -1.79 37.39
N GLN A 86 -29.93 -2.61 37.45
CA GLN A 86 -29.97 -3.90 36.77
C GLN A 86 -29.92 -3.73 35.25
N ALA A 87 -30.68 -2.78 34.70
CA ALA A 87 -30.67 -2.48 33.27
C ALA A 87 -29.29 -1.97 32.80
N ASP A 88 -28.64 -1.11 33.59
CA ASP A 88 -27.30 -0.61 33.30
C ASP A 88 -26.25 -1.73 33.38
N TYR A 89 -26.37 -2.65 34.34
CA TYR A 89 -25.50 -3.82 34.41
C TYR A 89 -25.68 -4.76 33.22
N THR A 90 -26.92 -5.02 32.79
CA THR A 90 -27.19 -5.80 31.58
C THR A 90 -26.60 -5.15 30.33
N ARG A 91 -26.69 -3.82 30.20
CA ARG A 91 -26.04 -3.08 29.10
C ARG A 91 -24.53 -3.22 29.16
N PHE A 92 -23.94 -3.02 30.35
CA PHE A 92 -22.51 -3.19 30.57
C PHE A 92 -22.02 -4.60 30.19
N GLN A 93 -22.79 -5.65 30.52
CA GLN A 93 -22.47 -7.02 30.12
C GLN A 93 -22.56 -7.23 28.60
N ALA A 94 -23.58 -6.66 27.94
CA ALA A 94 -23.77 -6.81 26.50
C ALA A 94 -22.70 -6.09 25.67
N GLU A 95 -22.12 -5.00 26.20
CA GLU A 95 -21.03 -4.25 25.57
C GLU A 95 -19.65 -4.89 25.79
N GLN A 96 -19.55 -5.95 26.60
CA GLN A 96 -18.27 -6.62 26.82
C GLN A 96 -17.89 -7.48 25.61
N PRO A 97 -16.63 -7.39 25.14
CA PRO A 97 -16.14 -8.29 24.13
C PRO A 97 -15.99 -9.71 24.69
N ALA A 98 -16.18 -10.70 23.82
CA ALA A 98 -16.05 -12.11 24.18
C ALA A 98 -14.67 -12.41 24.76
N THR A 99 -14.63 -13.19 25.84
CA THR A 99 -13.40 -13.73 26.41
C THR A 99 -13.02 -15.01 25.69
N LEU A 100 -11.73 -15.17 25.38
CA LEU A 100 -11.22 -16.40 24.79
C LEU A 100 -11.28 -17.53 25.82
N THR A 101 -11.63 -18.74 25.37
CA THR A 101 -11.47 -19.94 26.20
C THR A 101 -10.03 -20.44 26.15
N VAL A 102 -9.66 -21.28 27.12
CA VAL A 102 -8.33 -21.92 27.15
C VAL A 102 -8.07 -22.73 25.88
N GLU A 103 -9.09 -23.41 25.35
CA GLU A 103 -9.01 -24.17 24.11
C GLU A 103 -8.77 -23.28 22.89
N GLU A 104 -9.43 -22.11 22.85
CA GLU A 104 -9.26 -21.11 21.79
C GLU A 104 -7.86 -20.52 21.81
N GLU A 105 -7.34 -20.14 22.98
CA GLU A 105 -5.96 -19.67 23.11
C GLU A 105 -4.94 -20.72 22.65
N GLN A 106 -5.13 -21.98 23.04
CA GLN A 106 -4.27 -23.08 22.59
C GLN A 106 -4.37 -23.30 21.08
N ALA A 107 -5.53 -23.09 20.48
CA ALA A 107 -5.69 -23.12 19.02
C ALA A 107 -4.92 -21.97 18.36
N ILE A 108 -5.01 -20.75 18.90
CA ILE A 108 -4.28 -19.58 18.40
C ILE A 108 -2.76 -19.80 18.47
N ARG A 109 -2.23 -20.30 19.60
CA ARG A 109 -0.81 -20.63 19.76
C ARG A 109 -0.31 -21.64 18.72
N ARG A 110 -1.10 -22.70 18.47
CA ARG A 110 -0.79 -23.69 17.43
C ARG A 110 -0.79 -23.08 16.04
N LEU A 111 -1.76 -22.23 15.73
CA LEU A 111 -1.85 -21.53 14.44
C LEU A 111 -0.66 -20.58 14.24
N ALA A 112 -0.32 -19.78 15.24
CA ALA A 112 0.84 -18.87 15.19
C ALA A 112 2.15 -19.62 14.87
N THR A 113 2.32 -20.82 15.42
CA THR A 113 3.49 -21.66 15.13
C THR A 113 3.44 -22.29 13.74
N ALA A 114 2.26 -22.68 13.25
CA ALA A 114 2.09 -23.40 11.99
C ALA A 114 2.00 -22.49 10.74
N ILE A 115 1.45 -21.28 10.89
CA ILE A 115 1.20 -20.35 9.79
C ILE A 115 2.46 -20.04 8.98
N PRO A 116 3.65 -19.77 9.58
CA PRO A 116 4.86 -19.52 8.80
C PRO A 116 5.22 -20.67 7.84
N ALA A 117 5.04 -21.92 8.28
CA ALA A 117 5.29 -23.09 7.44
C ALA A 117 4.25 -23.23 6.32
N PHE A 118 2.97 -23.01 6.63
CA PHE A 118 1.91 -22.99 5.62
C PHE A 118 2.11 -21.86 4.63
N TRP A 119 2.53 -20.68 5.08
CA TRP A 119 2.75 -19.53 4.22
C TRP A 119 3.75 -19.83 3.09
N GLN A 120 4.79 -20.60 3.38
CA GLN A 120 5.84 -20.98 2.44
C GLN A 120 5.52 -22.25 1.63
N ALA A 121 4.48 -23.00 2.01
CA ALA A 121 4.15 -24.25 1.34
C ALA A 121 3.72 -23.99 -0.13
N PRO A 122 4.14 -24.85 -1.08
CA PRO A 122 3.79 -24.69 -2.50
C PRO A 122 2.29 -24.88 -2.77
N THR A 123 1.59 -25.56 -1.86
CA THR A 123 0.14 -25.77 -1.92
C THR A 123 -0.67 -24.56 -1.48
N THR A 124 -0.05 -23.57 -0.83
CA THR A 124 -0.72 -22.39 -0.30
C THR A 124 -0.80 -21.29 -1.34
N THR A 125 -2.04 -20.92 -1.69
CA THR A 125 -2.32 -19.97 -2.75
C THR A 125 -2.21 -18.52 -2.27
N ALA A 126 -2.14 -17.58 -3.21
CA ALA A 126 -2.21 -16.16 -2.88
C ALA A 126 -3.53 -15.77 -2.19
N ALA A 127 -4.63 -16.46 -2.54
CA ALA A 127 -5.93 -16.24 -1.90
C ALA A 127 -5.93 -16.68 -0.43
N ASP A 128 -5.29 -17.81 -0.11
CA ASP A 128 -5.16 -18.30 1.27
C ASP A 128 -4.34 -17.33 2.12
N ARG A 129 -3.20 -16.86 1.59
CA ARG A 129 -2.38 -15.83 2.24
C ARG A 129 -3.18 -14.56 2.48
N GLN A 130 -3.94 -14.10 1.48
CA GLN A 130 -4.78 -12.92 1.61
C GLN A 130 -5.89 -13.11 2.67
N ALA A 131 -6.45 -14.31 2.80
CA ALA A 131 -7.44 -14.61 3.82
C ALA A 131 -6.86 -14.46 5.23
N ILE A 132 -5.63 -14.94 5.47
CA ILE A 132 -4.90 -14.76 6.74
C ILE A 132 -4.66 -13.27 7.01
N VAL A 133 -4.16 -12.52 6.01
CA VAL A 133 -3.88 -11.08 6.16
C VAL A 133 -5.12 -10.30 6.59
N ARG A 134 -6.29 -10.62 6.02
CA ARG A 134 -7.55 -9.95 6.37
C ARG A 134 -8.04 -10.20 7.80
N GLN A 135 -7.54 -11.24 8.48
CA GLN A 135 -7.85 -11.47 9.89
C GLN A 135 -7.00 -10.62 10.85
N LEU A 136 -5.95 -9.98 10.34
CA LEU A 136 -4.97 -9.24 11.16
C LEU A 136 -4.96 -7.75 10.83
N LEU A 137 -5.20 -7.41 9.57
CA LEU A 137 -5.10 -6.05 9.06
C LEU A 137 -6.48 -5.44 8.81
N GLU A 138 -6.65 -4.19 9.23
CA GLU A 138 -7.81 -3.37 8.85
C GLU A 138 -7.63 -2.85 7.41
N ARG A 139 -6.46 -2.28 7.11
CA ARG A 139 -6.11 -1.75 5.78
C ARG A 139 -4.61 -1.53 5.63
N VAL A 140 -4.16 -1.43 4.37
CA VAL A 140 -2.82 -0.99 4.01
C VAL A 140 -2.92 0.28 3.19
N VAL A 141 -2.27 1.36 3.63
CA VAL A 141 -2.24 2.65 2.94
C VAL A 141 -0.88 2.83 2.29
N ILE A 142 -0.89 3.24 1.03
CA ILE A 142 0.30 3.42 0.21
C ILE A 142 0.29 4.84 -0.33
N THR A 143 1.30 5.61 0.04
CA THR A 143 1.45 7.01 -0.38
C THR A 143 2.73 7.14 -1.19
N VAL A 144 2.59 7.49 -2.47
CA VAL A 144 3.75 7.74 -3.34
C VAL A 144 4.25 9.16 -3.08
N ARG A 145 5.57 9.31 -2.83
CA ARG A 145 6.17 10.64 -2.70
C ARG A 145 6.37 11.27 -4.07
N GLY A 146 5.40 12.10 -4.49
CA GLY A 146 5.39 12.74 -5.81
C GLY A 146 5.36 11.70 -6.93
N GLU A 147 6.30 11.79 -7.88
CA GLU A 147 6.49 10.79 -8.94
C GLU A 147 7.61 9.77 -8.65
N SER A 148 8.18 9.81 -7.45
CA SER A 148 9.43 9.10 -7.16
C SER A 148 9.30 7.58 -7.00
N GLU A 149 10.45 6.92 -6.88
CA GLU A 149 10.58 5.53 -6.46
C GLU A 149 10.26 5.32 -4.98
N GLN A 150 10.22 6.40 -4.18
CA GLN A 150 9.95 6.32 -2.75
C GLN A 150 8.45 6.27 -2.47
N VAL A 151 8.06 5.28 -1.67
CA VAL A 151 6.68 5.04 -1.27
C VAL A 151 6.63 4.87 0.23
N GLU A 152 5.74 5.59 0.90
CA GLU A 152 5.40 5.33 2.30
C GLU A 152 4.30 4.28 2.35
N ALA A 153 4.58 3.17 3.02
CA ALA A 153 3.62 2.12 3.28
C ALA A 153 3.25 2.14 4.76
N GLN A 154 1.96 2.10 5.05
CA GLN A 154 1.41 2.04 6.40
C GLN A 154 0.45 0.86 6.50
N ILE A 155 0.68 -0.02 7.48
CA ILE A 155 -0.21 -1.10 7.85
C ILE A 155 -1.03 -0.65 9.05
N HIS A 156 -2.36 -0.69 8.93
CA HIS A 156 -3.28 -0.50 10.04
C HIS A 156 -3.76 -1.86 10.53
N TRP A 157 -3.48 -2.18 11.78
CA TRP A 157 -3.82 -3.44 12.41
C TRP A 157 -5.19 -3.36 13.08
N LEU A 158 -5.91 -4.48 13.14
CA LEU A 158 -7.20 -4.53 13.84
C LEU A 158 -7.10 -4.18 15.33
N GLY A 159 -5.91 -4.30 15.93
CA GLY A 159 -5.62 -3.85 17.29
C GLY A 159 -5.46 -2.33 17.48
N GLY A 160 -5.71 -1.52 16.44
CA GLY A 160 -5.70 -0.06 16.50
C GLY A 160 -4.31 0.60 16.42
N TYR A 161 -3.23 -0.18 16.28
CA TYR A 161 -1.89 0.33 16.05
C TYR A 161 -1.53 0.35 14.57
N ALA A 162 -0.45 1.05 14.22
CA ALA A 162 0.03 1.14 12.85
C ALA A 162 1.54 0.92 12.74
N THR A 163 1.96 0.25 11.66
CA THR A 163 3.38 0.05 11.32
C THR A 163 3.69 0.76 10.01
N GLN A 164 4.77 1.53 9.95
CA GLN A 164 5.14 2.30 8.77
C GLN A 164 6.55 1.95 8.27
N ALA A 165 6.73 1.99 6.95
CA ALA A 165 8.04 1.87 6.32
C ALA A 165 8.11 2.70 5.03
N THR A 166 9.33 3.11 4.67
CA THR A 166 9.61 3.65 3.33
C THR A 166 10.11 2.51 2.45
N LEU A 167 9.41 2.28 1.34
CA LEU A 167 9.71 1.25 0.36
C LEU A 167 10.13 1.88 -0.97
N ILE A 168 10.90 1.12 -1.76
CA ILE A 168 11.27 1.49 -3.11
C ILE A 168 10.39 0.73 -4.11
N ARG A 169 9.74 1.45 -5.02
CA ARG A 169 9.00 0.90 -6.15
C ARG A 169 9.81 1.08 -7.44
N PRO A 170 9.66 0.20 -8.44
CA PRO A 170 10.23 0.46 -9.76
C PRO A 170 9.59 1.70 -10.39
N VAL A 171 10.39 2.54 -11.05
CA VAL A 171 9.92 3.72 -11.79
C VAL A 171 10.28 3.59 -13.27
N ALA A 172 9.50 4.24 -14.14
CA ALA A 172 9.71 4.09 -15.58
C ALA A 172 10.88 4.93 -16.10
N ARG A 173 11.18 6.05 -15.44
CA ARG A 173 12.16 7.05 -15.89
C ARG A 173 13.23 7.30 -14.85
N LEU A 174 14.46 7.60 -15.29
CA LEU A 174 15.58 7.94 -14.40
C LEU A 174 15.35 9.21 -13.61
N ASP A 175 14.63 10.19 -14.17
CA ASP A 175 14.35 11.47 -13.50
C ASP A 175 13.28 11.38 -12.41
N GLN A 176 12.62 10.24 -12.30
CA GLN A 176 11.76 9.89 -11.16
C GLN A 176 12.58 9.33 -9.99
N LEU A 177 13.88 9.07 -10.15
CA LEU A 177 14.70 8.63 -9.04
C LEU A 177 14.97 9.80 -8.09
N SER A 178 14.77 9.59 -6.80
CA SER A 178 15.01 10.58 -5.74
C SER A 178 16.46 11.08 -5.74
N TYR A 179 17.40 10.24 -6.18
CA TYR A 179 18.82 10.54 -6.31
C TYR A 179 19.25 10.96 -7.72
N TYR A 180 18.31 11.23 -8.63
CA TYR A 180 18.61 11.61 -10.01
C TYR A 180 19.54 12.83 -10.12
N PRO A 181 19.37 13.92 -9.34
CA PRO A 181 20.28 15.06 -9.42
C PRO A 181 21.74 14.69 -9.11
N GLN A 182 21.96 13.83 -8.11
CA GLN A 182 23.29 13.38 -7.72
C GLN A 182 23.88 12.42 -8.77
N LEU A 183 23.06 11.54 -9.34
CA LEU A 183 23.46 10.67 -10.45
C LEU A 183 23.92 11.51 -11.65
N VAL A 184 23.18 12.56 -12.02
CA VAL A 184 23.52 13.47 -13.12
C VAL A 184 24.85 14.16 -12.84
N ALA A 185 25.03 14.73 -11.64
CA ALA A 185 26.28 15.37 -11.26
C ALA A 185 27.48 14.40 -11.33
N ARG A 186 27.28 13.14 -10.90
CA ARG A 186 28.33 12.12 -10.96
C ARG A 186 28.69 11.73 -12.39
N VAL A 187 27.70 11.57 -13.26
CA VAL A 187 27.92 11.28 -14.69
C VAL A 187 28.65 12.43 -15.37
N ILE A 188 28.27 13.69 -15.09
CA ILE A 188 28.96 14.87 -15.63
C ILE A 188 30.44 14.87 -15.21
N ALA A 189 30.74 14.59 -13.94
CA ALA A 189 32.11 14.55 -13.44
C ALA A 189 32.96 13.47 -14.14
N LEU A 190 32.44 12.23 -14.22
CA LEU A 190 33.16 11.14 -14.88
C LEU A 190 33.35 11.40 -16.39
N HIS A 191 32.37 12.03 -17.03
CA HIS A 191 32.51 12.45 -18.42
C HIS A 191 33.59 13.53 -18.60
N ALA A 192 33.65 14.50 -17.69
CA ALA A 192 34.69 15.54 -17.70
C ALA A 192 36.10 14.97 -17.49
N ASP A 193 36.22 13.86 -16.76
CA ASP A 193 37.46 13.10 -16.59
C ASP A 193 37.85 12.28 -17.84
N GLY A 194 37.04 12.32 -18.91
CA GLY A 194 37.29 11.66 -20.19
C GLY A 194 36.86 10.19 -20.25
N GLU A 195 36.10 9.72 -19.27
CA GLU A 195 35.64 8.33 -19.23
C GLU A 195 34.57 8.05 -20.30
N GLY A 196 34.66 6.87 -20.91
CA GLY A 196 33.65 6.40 -21.88
C GLY A 196 32.40 5.81 -21.21
N PRO A 197 31.27 5.67 -21.92
CA PRO A 197 30.00 5.19 -21.34
C PRO A 197 30.11 3.83 -20.64
N SER A 198 30.94 2.92 -21.15
CA SER A 198 31.18 1.62 -20.53
C SER A 198 31.97 1.70 -19.22
N ALA A 199 32.91 2.64 -19.12
CA ALA A 199 33.71 2.85 -17.91
C ALA A 199 32.87 3.56 -16.85
N ILE A 200 32.11 4.58 -17.24
CA ILE A 200 31.13 5.26 -16.38
C ILE A 200 30.11 4.25 -15.83
N ALA A 201 29.53 3.39 -16.66
CA ALA A 201 28.58 2.37 -16.20
C ALA A 201 29.19 1.43 -15.15
N ARG A 202 30.45 1.00 -15.37
CA ARG A 202 31.17 0.15 -14.40
C ARG A 202 31.39 0.89 -13.08
N GLN A 203 31.78 2.16 -13.15
CA GLN A 203 32.01 2.99 -11.96
C GLN A 203 30.72 3.24 -11.19
N LEU A 204 29.62 3.54 -11.87
CA LEU A 204 28.30 3.71 -11.24
C LEU A 204 27.85 2.43 -10.53
N ASN A 205 28.05 1.26 -11.14
CA ASN A 205 27.72 -0.02 -10.52
C ASN A 205 28.61 -0.32 -9.31
N ALA A 206 29.91 0.02 -9.37
CA ALA A 206 30.84 -0.14 -8.26
C ALA A 206 30.50 0.78 -7.08
N GLU A 207 29.95 1.96 -7.35
CA GLU A 207 29.46 2.93 -6.36
C GLU A 207 28.06 2.60 -5.82
N GLY A 208 27.40 1.56 -6.33
CA GLY A 208 26.08 1.13 -5.87
C GLY A 208 24.90 1.93 -6.42
N TRP A 209 25.07 2.65 -7.53
CA TRP A 209 23.96 3.30 -8.22
C TRP A 209 23.10 2.28 -8.96
N HIS A 210 21.78 2.49 -8.94
CA HIS A 210 20.84 1.59 -9.60
C HIS A 210 20.03 2.30 -10.70
N PRO A 211 19.61 1.59 -11.75
CA PRO A 211 18.65 2.11 -12.72
C PRO A 211 17.21 2.25 -12.19
N ALA A 212 16.40 3.03 -12.91
CA ALA A 212 14.98 3.23 -12.63
C ALA A 212 14.12 1.96 -12.82
N LYS A 213 14.44 1.18 -13.84
CA LYS A 213 13.70 -0.04 -14.22
C LYS A 213 14.24 -1.25 -13.46
N ARG A 214 13.56 -2.40 -13.54
CA ARG A 214 13.92 -3.73 -12.99
C ARG A 214 15.20 -4.31 -13.63
N CYS A 215 16.27 -3.52 -13.66
CA CYS A 215 17.61 -3.86 -14.10
C CYS A 215 18.52 -3.56 -12.92
N GLU A 216 19.32 -4.55 -12.51
CA GLU A 216 20.16 -4.43 -11.31
C GLU A 216 21.36 -3.52 -11.53
N THR A 217 21.76 -3.28 -12.77
CA THR A 217 23.00 -2.57 -13.10
C THR A 217 22.84 -1.62 -14.31
N PHE A 218 23.61 -0.54 -14.31
CA PHE A 218 23.80 0.32 -15.46
C PHE A 218 24.62 -0.40 -16.54
N ASN A 219 24.24 -0.17 -17.81
CA ASN A 219 25.03 -0.58 -18.97
C ASN A 219 25.45 0.64 -19.79
N ALA A 220 26.39 0.43 -20.72
CA ALA A 220 26.95 1.49 -21.55
C ALA A 220 25.91 2.23 -22.39
N ALA A 221 24.84 1.55 -22.84
CA ALA A 221 23.76 2.18 -23.61
C ALA A 221 22.94 3.14 -22.75
N MET A 222 22.58 2.73 -21.53
CA MET A 222 21.82 3.56 -20.58
C MET A 222 22.58 4.83 -20.19
N VAL A 223 23.90 4.71 -19.98
CA VAL A 223 24.77 5.86 -19.72
C VAL A 223 24.88 6.74 -20.96
N GLY A 224 25.10 6.16 -22.15
CA GLY A 224 25.17 6.93 -23.39
C GLY A 224 23.89 7.71 -23.70
N ASP A 225 22.72 7.11 -23.44
CA ASP A 225 21.41 7.77 -23.56
C ASP A 225 21.23 8.89 -22.51
N LEU A 226 21.80 8.73 -21.31
CA LEU A 226 21.80 9.76 -20.28
C LEU A 226 22.74 10.91 -20.66
N GLU A 227 23.98 10.64 -21.08
CA GLU A 227 24.94 11.65 -21.55
C GLU A 227 24.39 12.44 -22.75
N THR A 228 23.72 11.77 -23.68
CA THR A 228 23.07 12.43 -24.83
C THR A 228 21.94 13.35 -24.38
N ARG A 229 21.11 12.93 -23.42
CA ARG A 229 20.05 13.77 -22.85
C ARG A 229 20.60 14.97 -22.07
N LEU A 230 21.75 14.82 -21.44
CA LEU A 230 22.46 15.89 -20.73
C LEU A 230 23.24 16.82 -21.68
N GLY A 231 23.26 16.54 -22.99
CA GLY A 231 24.00 17.31 -23.98
C GLY A 231 25.53 17.12 -23.92
N LEU A 232 26.02 16.15 -23.14
CA LEU A 232 27.45 15.84 -23.01
C LEU A 232 27.99 15.10 -24.23
N ARG A 233 27.11 14.39 -24.94
CA ARG A 233 27.42 13.72 -26.20
C ARG A 233 26.51 14.20 -27.30
N THR A 234 27.12 14.67 -28.39
CA THR A 234 26.41 14.82 -29.66
C THR A 234 26.41 13.48 -30.37
N SER A 235 25.23 12.90 -30.56
CA SER A 235 25.11 11.72 -31.42
C SER A 235 25.44 12.14 -32.85
N ALA A 236 26.43 11.50 -33.48
CA ALA A 236 26.73 11.78 -34.88
C ALA A 236 25.51 11.46 -35.75
N PRO A 237 25.10 12.35 -36.67
CA PRO A 237 23.97 12.08 -37.55
C PRO A 237 24.26 10.82 -38.36
N ILE A 238 23.39 9.82 -38.21
CA ILE A 238 23.51 8.55 -38.93
C ILE A 238 23.27 8.84 -40.41
N THR A 239 24.34 8.81 -41.20
CA THR A 239 24.29 9.08 -42.63
C THR A 239 24.32 7.76 -43.38
N PHE A 240 23.25 7.47 -44.12
CA PHE A 240 23.16 6.25 -44.93
C PHE A 240 23.52 6.59 -46.39
N SER A 241 24.57 5.96 -46.91
CA SER A 241 25.08 6.20 -48.28
C SER A 241 24.07 5.89 -49.39
N HIS A 242 23.07 5.04 -49.11
CA HIS A 242 22.04 4.60 -50.07
C HIS A 242 20.62 5.03 -49.66
N ARG A 243 20.50 6.14 -48.93
CA ARG A 243 19.20 6.72 -48.56
C ARG A 243 18.57 7.45 -49.72
N ARG A 244 17.31 7.16 -50.00
CA ARG A 244 16.50 7.94 -50.96
C ARG A 244 15.98 9.21 -50.28
N SER A 245 15.67 10.24 -51.06
CA SER A 245 15.22 11.56 -50.55
C SER A 245 13.90 11.49 -49.78
N ASP A 246 13.10 10.46 -50.01
CA ASP A 246 11.80 10.15 -49.40
C ASP A 246 11.90 9.14 -48.24
N GLU A 247 13.12 8.72 -47.86
CA GLU A 247 13.35 7.78 -46.77
C GLU A 247 13.76 8.53 -45.49
N TRP A 248 13.10 8.21 -44.38
CA TRP A 248 13.31 8.79 -43.07
C TRP A 248 13.63 7.72 -42.05
N THR A 249 14.57 7.97 -41.15
CA THR A 249 14.71 7.11 -39.96
C THR A 249 13.50 7.28 -39.04
N LEU A 250 13.22 6.27 -38.22
CA LEU A 250 12.20 6.38 -37.16
C LEU A 250 12.39 7.63 -36.28
N ALA A 251 13.64 8.00 -36.00
CA ALA A 251 13.96 9.15 -35.16
C ALA A 251 13.67 10.48 -35.87
N GLU A 252 14.09 10.63 -37.12
CA GLU A 252 13.84 11.85 -37.89
C GLU A 252 12.34 12.02 -38.19
N LEU A 253 11.65 10.91 -38.51
CA LEU A 253 10.21 10.93 -38.77
C LEU A 253 9.42 11.25 -37.50
N ALA A 254 9.84 10.67 -36.36
CA ALA A 254 9.28 11.01 -35.05
C ALA A 254 9.44 12.51 -34.74
N HIS A 255 10.62 13.07 -35.01
CA HIS A 255 10.87 14.48 -34.78
C HIS A 255 10.04 15.37 -35.74
N ARG A 256 9.99 15.04 -37.03
CA ARG A 256 9.28 15.81 -38.05
C ARG A 256 7.75 15.85 -37.84
N LEU A 257 7.18 14.74 -37.36
CA LEU A 257 5.74 14.57 -37.12
C LEU A 257 5.35 14.75 -35.64
N ASP A 258 6.32 15.02 -34.77
CA ASP A 258 6.20 15.09 -33.31
C ASP A 258 5.65 13.78 -32.67
N ILE A 259 5.69 12.63 -33.37
CA ILE A 259 5.08 11.35 -32.94
C ILE A 259 6.11 10.52 -32.15
N PRO A 260 5.76 9.94 -30.99
CA PRO A 260 6.67 9.02 -30.29
C PRO A 260 7.13 7.87 -31.18
N GLN A 261 8.44 7.59 -31.21
CA GLN A 261 9.01 6.48 -31.99
C GLN A 261 8.30 5.12 -31.76
N PRO A 262 7.88 4.74 -30.53
CA PRO A 262 7.14 3.50 -30.33
C PRO A 262 5.82 3.43 -31.10
N THR A 263 5.14 4.56 -31.28
CA THR A 263 3.89 4.64 -32.05
C THR A 263 4.16 4.43 -33.55
N LEU A 264 5.19 5.08 -34.09
CA LEU A 264 5.62 4.86 -35.48
C LEU A 264 6.08 3.42 -35.71
N PHE A 265 6.81 2.84 -34.76
CA PHE A 265 7.21 1.44 -34.82
C PHE A 265 6.00 0.49 -34.77
N ALA A 266 5.00 0.78 -33.94
CA ALA A 266 3.75 0.01 -33.92
C ALA A 266 2.97 0.12 -35.25
N TRP A 267 2.98 1.29 -35.89
CA TRP A 267 2.38 1.46 -37.21
C TRP A 267 3.13 0.71 -38.31
N LEU A 268 4.46 0.70 -38.24
CA LEU A 268 5.32 -0.11 -39.10
C LEU A 268 5.03 -1.61 -38.95
N GLN A 269 4.93 -2.10 -37.70
CA GLN A 269 4.58 -3.50 -37.41
C GLN A 269 3.17 -3.88 -37.90
N ARG A 270 2.24 -2.92 -37.92
CA ARG A 270 0.87 -3.10 -38.44
C ARG A 270 0.78 -2.92 -39.96
N GLY A 271 1.89 -2.71 -40.66
CA GLY A 271 1.93 -2.48 -42.11
C GLY A 271 1.34 -1.16 -42.57
N GLN A 272 1.10 -0.22 -41.65
CA GLN A 272 0.56 1.11 -41.96
C GLN A 272 1.64 2.08 -42.45
N LEU A 273 2.90 1.75 -42.23
CA LEU A 273 4.07 2.42 -42.78
C LEU A 273 4.86 1.39 -43.58
N GLN A 274 5.42 1.81 -44.72
CA GLN A 274 6.35 0.99 -45.48
C GLN A 274 7.76 1.37 -45.07
N GLY A 275 8.59 0.38 -44.77
CA GLY A 275 9.98 0.61 -44.45
C GLY A 275 10.85 -0.59 -44.81
N ARG A 276 12.14 -0.36 -44.92
CA ARG A 276 13.15 -1.41 -45.12
C ARG A 276 14.20 -1.34 -44.02
N GLN A 277 14.72 -2.51 -43.64
CA GLN A 277 15.87 -2.59 -42.76
C GLN A 277 17.15 -2.41 -43.55
N VAL A 278 18.03 -1.56 -43.05
CA VAL A 278 19.35 -1.31 -43.64
C VAL A 278 20.42 -1.56 -42.57
N PRO A 279 21.46 -2.34 -42.88
CA PRO A 279 22.58 -2.50 -41.97
C PRO A 279 23.37 -1.19 -41.86
N TYR A 280 23.70 -0.79 -40.63
CA TYR A 280 24.58 0.32 -40.33
C TYR A 280 25.56 -0.13 -39.22
N GLY A 281 26.79 -0.43 -39.62
CA GLY A 281 27.76 -1.09 -38.74
C GLY A 281 27.26 -2.45 -38.29
N THR A 282 27.16 -2.67 -36.98
CA THR A 282 26.69 -3.93 -36.35
C THR A 282 25.19 -3.95 -36.06
N ARG A 283 24.44 -2.90 -36.40
CA ARG A 283 23.00 -2.75 -36.10
C ARG A 283 22.18 -2.60 -37.39
N TYR A 284 20.90 -2.93 -37.30
CA TYR A 284 19.93 -2.69 -38.36
C TYR A 284 19.05 -1.49 -38.00
N PHE A 285 18.83 -0.60 -38.97
CA PHE A 285 17.95 0.55 -38.83
C PHE A 285 16.79 0.45 -39.82
N TRP A 286 15.62 0.94 -39.40
CA TRP A 286 14.47 1.08 -40.28
C TRP A 286 14.53 2.44 -41.00
N LEU A 287 14.54 2.38 -42.34
CA LEU A 287 14.25 3.52 -43.20
C LEU A 287 12.80 3.40 -43.65
N ILE A 288 11.98 4.37 -43.26
CA ILE A 288 10.56 4.47 -43.57
C ILE A 288 10.39 5.34 -44.81
N GLN A 289 9.67 4.85 -45.79
CA GLN A 289 9.29 5.60 -46.98
C GLN A 289 8.13 6.52 -46.63
N ALA A 290 8.36 7.83 -46.67
CA ALA A 290 7.35 8.83 -46.40
C ALA A 290 7.53 10.03 -47.33
N ASN A 291 6.81 9.98 -48.46
CA ASN A 291 6.69 11.10 -49.41
C ASN A 291 5.85 12.22 -48.76
N GLU A 292 5.92 13.45 -49.27
CA GLU A 292 5.19 14.60 -48.71
C GLU A 292 3.69 14.33 -48.48
N HIS A 293 3.02 13.70 -49.44
CA HIS A 293 1.60 13.33 -49.30
C HIS A 293 1.35 12.27 -48.20
N ALA A 294 2.29 11.34 -47.99
CA ALA A 294 2.18 10.37 -46.90
C ALA A 294 2.42 11.04 -45.52
N LEU A 295 3.32 12.02 -45.46
CA LEU A 295 3.57 12.82 -44.26
C LEU A 295 2.33 13.62 -43.86
N GLU A 296 1.64 14.26 -44.81
CA GLU A 296 0.39 14.99 -44.58
C GLU A 296 -0.73 14.07 -44.06
N GLN A 297 -0.89 12.88 -44.64
CA GLN A 297 -1.88 11.91 -44.17
C GLN A 297 -1.61 11.39 -42.75
N LEU A 298 -0.34 11.16 -42.41
CA LEU A 298 0.05 10.72 -41.07
C LEU A 298 -0.15 11.84 -40.03
N GLN A 299 0.12 13.08 -40.41
CA GLN A 299 -0.11 14.25 -39.56
C GLN A 299 -1.60 14.52 -39.36
N ALA A 300 -2.43 14.38 -40.39
CA ALA A 300 -3.89 14.46 -40.30
C ALA A 300 -4.47 13.37 -39.38
N LYS A 301 -3.99 12.13 -39.48
CA LYS A 301 -4.38 11.02 -38.58
C LYS A 301 -4.03 11.28 -37.12
N ARG A 302 -2.86 11.88 -36.85
CA ARG A 302 -2.47 12.29 -35.49
C ARG A 302 -3.41 13.37 -34.95
N THR A 303 -3.68 14.41 -35.75
CA THR A 303 -4.53 15.54 -35.34
C THR A 303 -5.96 15.07 -35.02
N ALA A 304 -6.52 14.17 -35.85
CA ALA A 304 -7.82 13.55 -35.60
C ALA A 304 -7.83 12.66 -34.34
N ALA A 305 -6.74 11.95 -34.06
CA ALA A 305 -6.61 11.12 -32.85
C ALA A 305 -6.41 11.95 -31.56
N GLN A 306 -5.76 13.11 -31.64
CA GLN A 306 -5.60 14.05 -30.52
C GLN A 306 -6.92 14.75 -30.19
N THR A 307 -7.68 15.20 -31.20
CA THR A 307 -8.98 15.86 -31.01
C THR A 307 -9.98 14.93 -30.31
N ARG A 308 -10.07 13.66 -30.73
CA ARG A 308 -10.91 12.64 -30.07
C ARG A 308 -10.53 12.31 -28.62
N ARG A 309 -9.31 12.64 -28.20
CA ARG A 309 -8.82 12.39 -26.84
C ARG A 309 -9.04 13.58 -25.90
N GLN A 310 -9.26 14.77 -26.46
CA GLN A 310 -9.66 15.98 -25.72
C GLN A 310 -11.18 16.10 -25.56
N ASP A 311 -11.97 15.45 -26.44
CA ASP A 311 -13.43 15.44 -26.41
C ASP A 311 -14.05 14.27 -25.59
N LEU A 312 -13.27 13.58 -24.76
CA LEU A 312 -13.83 12.65 -23.76
C LEU A 312 -14.00 13.41 -22.43
N PRO A 313 -15.23 13.48 -21.87
CA PRO A 313 -15.49 14.15 -20.59
C PRO A 313 -14.82 13.45 -19.40
#